data_AF-A0A7W0ZWA6-F1
#
_entry.id   AF-A0A7W0ZWA6-F1
#
_cell.length_a   1.000
_cell.length_b   1.000
_cell.length_c   1.000
_cell.angle_alpha   90.00
_cell.angle_beta   90.00
_cell.angle_gamma   90.00
#
_symmetry.space_group_name_H-M   'P 1'
#
loop_
_entity.id
_entity.type
_entity.pdbx_description
1 polymer ?
#
loop_
_entity_poly.entity_id
_entity_poly.type
_entity_poly.pdbx_seq_one_letter_code
_entity_poly.pdbx_strand_id
1 'polypeptide(L)'
;MRLAAVALILVAACGDDATDPPPLPEVTDPVALVDPTIGTGGLGFAHGSCFVGAAVPHGLVKVGPDTNGPFGVVNFLHYSGYWAGDDRIRGFSHFHLHGAGATDYGVLSMMPAVAFDPAKTTVADYEARFTKANEHAAAGRYEVTLSNGIGVVLAATERAAVHRYTGAQALVIDLDKTLSGGEVDAATITLDASTREITGQLHHRGGMSGGFGGYTVYFVARAST
;
A
#
# COMPACT_ATOMS: atom_id res chain seq x y z
N MET A 1 74.33 -15.22 2.88
CA MET A 1 73.72 -13.97 2.40
C MET A 1 72.44 -14.35 1.67
N ARG A 2 71.26 -14.07 2.25
CA ARG A 2 69.95 -14.46 1.69
C ARG A 2 69.55 -13.45 0.62
N LEU A 3 69.28 -13.89 -0.61
CA LEU A 3 68.53 -13.09 -1.59
C LEU A 3 67.18 -13.75 -1.85
N ALA A 4 66.12 -13.00 -1.55
CA ALA A 4 64.75 -13.31 -1.89
C ALA A 4 64.51 -13.00 -3.38
N ALA A 5 63.86 -13.91 -4.09
CA ALA A 5 63.29 -13.63 -5.41
C ALA A 5 61.78 -13.41 -5.23
N VAL A 6 61.37 -12.15 -5.30
CA VAL A 6 59.95 -11.76 -5.38
C VAL A 6 59.53 -11.93 -6.83
N ALA A 7 58.63 -12.89 -7.09
CA ALA A 7 58.02 -13.06 -8.40
C ALA A 7 56.97 -11.95 -8.60
N LEU A 8 57.24 -11.05 -9.53
CA LEU A 8 56.32 -10.01 -9.97
C LEU A 8 55.27 -10.64 -10.89
N ILE A 9 54.05 -10.85 -10.40
CA ILE A 9 52.91 -11.23 -11.24
C ILE A 9 52.45 -9.96 -11.96
N LEU A 10 52.74 -9.86 -13.27
CA LEU A 10 52.12 -8.86 -14.13
C LEU A 10 50.66 -9.27 -14.36
N VAL A 11 49.74 -8.55 -13.73
CA VAL A 11 48.31 -8.58 -14.12
C VAL A 11 48.19 -7.72 -15.38
N ALA A 12 48.13 -8.36 -16.54
CA ALA A 12 47.75 -7.69 -17.79
C ALA A 12 46.23 -7.49 -17.79
N ALA A 13 45.78 -6.42 -17.16
CA ALA A 13 44.40 -5.94 -17.24
C ALA A 13 44.43 -4.56 -17.88
N CYS A 14 44.21 -4.51 -19.20
CA CYS A 14 43.64 -3.41 -19.99
C CYS A 14 43.75 -3.84 -21.45
N GLY A 15 42.84 -4.71 -21.89
CA GLY A 15 42.52 -4.80 -23.31
C GLY A 15 41.56 -3.65 -23.61
N ASP A 16 41.86 -2.85 -24.62
CA ASP A 16 40.97 -1.84 -25.21
C ASP A 16 39.80 -2.51 -25.95
N ASP A 17 39.02 -3.35 -25.27
CA ASP A 17 37.70 -3.76 -25.73
C ASP A 17 36.70 -2.63 -25.42
N ALA A 18 36.99 -1.45 -25.95
CA ALA A 18 36.05 -0.33 -26.00
C ALA A 18 35.06 -0.56 -27.15
N THR A 19 34.36 -1.69 -27.14
CA THR A 19 33.12 -1.81 -27.90
C THR A 19 32.08 -0.97 -27.18
N ASP A 20 31.52 0.03 -27.85
CA ASP A 20 30.40 0.78 -27.30
C ASP A 20 29.33 -0.22 -26.82
N PRO A 21 28.76 -0.02 -25.61
CA PRO A 21 27.67 -0.86 -25.16
C PRO A 21 26.58 -0.83 -26.22
N PRO A 22 25.88 -1.97 -26.46
CA PRO A 22 24.80 -1.99 -27.41
C PRO A 22 23.79 -0.88 -27.08
N PRO A 23 23.21 -0.21 -28.08
CA PRO A 23 22.22 0.82 -27.84
C PRO A 23 21.08 0.21 -27.00
N LEU A 24 20.69 0.91 -25.95
CA LEU A 24 19.56 0.49 -25.12
C LEU A 24 18.30 0.43 -25.99
N PRO A 25 17.42 -0.55 -25.76
CA PRO A 25 16.16 -0.62 -26.48
C PRO A 25 15.34 0.66 -26.25
N GLU A 26 14.67 1.13 -27.30
CA GLU A 26 13.76 2.26 -27.21
C GLU A 26 12.57 1.90 -26.31
N VAL A 27 12.25 2.78 -25.35
CA VAL A 27 11.11 2.63 -24.45
C VAL A 27 9.94 3.43 -25.01
N THR A 28 9.00 2.74 -25.67
CA THR A 28 7.81 3.37 -26.28
C THR A 28 6.63 3.49 -25.31
N ASP A 29 6.59 2.66 -24.27
CA ASP A 29 5.59 2.70 -23.20
C ASP A 29 6.27 2.54 -21.84
N PRO A 30 6.74 3.64 -21.21
CA PRO A 30 7.41 3.57 -19.91
C PRO A 30 6.48 3.18 -18.77
N VAL A 31 5.16 3.37 -18.92
CA VAL A 31 4.18 3.05 -17.87
C VAL A 31 4.05 1.54 -17.74
N ALA A 32 4.09 0.80 -18.86
CA ALA A 32 4.08 -0.66 -18.87
C ALA A 32 5.30 -1.30 -18.19
N LEU A 33 6.38 -0.54 -17.97
CA LEU A 33 7.59 -1.02 -17.28
C LEU A 33 7.51 -0.88 -15.75
N VAL A 34 6.49 -0.19 -15.22
CA VAL A 34 6.33 0.03 -13.78
C VAL A 34 5.73 -1.23 -13.13
N ASP A 35 6.48 -1.82 -12.19
CA ASP A 35 6.01 -2.89 -11.32
C ASP A 35 5.91 -2.37 -9.86
N PRO A 36 4.69 -2.03 -9.38
CA PRO A 36 4.49 -1.55 -8.01
C PRO A 36 4.79 -2.60 -6.93
N THR A 37 4.97 -3.88 -7.29
CA THR A 37 5.24 -4.95 -6.33
C THR A 37 6.71 -5.00 -5.88
N ILE A 38 7.61 -4.34 -6.63
CA ILE A 38 9.04 -4.29 -6.29
C ILE A 38 9.24 -3.59 -4.94
N GLY A 39 9.92 -4.27 -4.02
CA GLY A 39 10.24 -3.75 -2.68
C GLY A 39 9.09 -3.84 -1.65
N THR A 40 7.97 -4.48 -2.00
CA THR A 40 6.81 -4.66 -1.10
C THR A 40 6.91 -5.88 -0.17
N GLY A 41 7.89 -6.76 -0.39
CA GLY A 41 8.11 -8.00 0.36
C GLY A 41 9.53 -8.14 0.88
N GLY A 42 9.94 -9.36 1.22
CA GLY A 42 11.27 -9.64 1.76
C GLY A 42 11.37 -9.51 3.28
N LEU A 43 12.55 -9.82 3.82
CA LEU A 43 12.86 -9.71 5.25
C LEU A 43 14.13 -8.88 5.45
N GLY A 44 14.17 -8.11 6.54
CA GLY A 44 15.31 -7.24 6.86
C GLY A 44 15.62 -6.27 5.72
N PHE A 45 16.88 -6.24 5.28
CA PHE A 45 17.35 -5.34 4.21
C PHE A 45 16.76 -5.62 2.82
N ALA A 46 16.05 -6.75 2.64
CA ALA A 46 15.35 -7.05 1.41
C ALA A 46 13.95 -6.40 1.33
N HIS A 47 13.49 -5.75 2.41
CA HIS A 47 12.20 -5.09 2.47
C HIS A 47 12.33 -3.57 2.27
N GLY A 48 11.80 -3.08 1.15
CA GLY A 48 11.86 -1.67 0.77
C GLY A 48 10.76 -0.81 1.40
N SER A 49 9.78 -1.40 2.09
CA SER A 49 8.59 -0.68 2.57
C SER A 49 7.85 0.06 1.44
N CYS A 50 7.85 -0.51 0.24
CA CYS A 50 7.16 0.08 -0.91
C CYS A 50 5.64 -0.05 -0.75
N PHE A 51 4.93 0.98 -1.21
CA PHE A 51 3.48 0.99 -1.34
C PHE A 51 3.06 0.38 -2.69
N VAL A 52 2.05 -0.50 -2.68
CA VAL A 52 1.59 -1.28 -3.85
C VAL A 52 0.27 -0.77 -4.46
N GLY A 53 -0.42 0.15 -3.80
CA GLY A 53 -1.75 0.62 -4.21
C GLY A 53 -1.74 1.66 -5.33
N ALA A 54 -2.90 2.26 -5.57
CA ALA A 54 -3.08 3.28 -6.60
C ALA A 54 -2.69 4.68 -6.12
N ALA A 55 -1.88 5.36 -6.92
CA ALA A 55 -1.50 6.75 -6.73
C ALA A 55 -1.16 7.41 -8.08
N VAL A 56 -1.36 8.72 -8.19
CA VAL A 56 -0.77 9.54 -9.26
C VAL A 56 0.54 10.16 -8.78
N PRO A 57 1.43 10.60 -9.68
CA PRO A 57 2.64 11.33 -9.29
C PRO A 57 2.31 12.50 -8.36
N HIS A 58 3.00 12.55 -7.20
CA HIS A 58 2.80 13.58 -6.17
C HIS A 58 1.38 13.69 -5.58
N GLY A 59 0.53 12.68 -5.79
CA GLY A 59 -0.82 12.64 -5.23
C GLY A 59 -0.82 12.58 -3.70
N LEU A 60 -1.77 13.32 -3.10
CA LEU A 60 -2.06 13.25 -1.67
C LEU A 60 -2.63 11.87 -1.33
N VAL A 61 -3.61 11.41 -2.11
CA VAL A 61 -4.24 10.10 -1.94
C VAL A 61 -3.33 9.01 -2.48
N LYS A 62 -3.10 7.99 -1.66
CA LYS A 62 -2.40 6.75 -1.98
C LYS A 62 -3.28 5.63 -1.45
N VAL A 63 -4.23 5.18 -2.28
CA VAL A 63 -5.28 4.25 -1.85
C VAL A 63 -4.84 2.81 -2.12
N GLY A 64 -4.86 1.97 -1.10
CA GLY A 64 -4.29 0.62 -1.23
C GLY A 64 -4.63 -0.29 -0.06
N PRO A 65 -4.25 -1.56 -0.16
CA PRO A 65 -4.51 -2.56 0.86
C PRO A 65 -3.64 -2.35 2.10
N ASP A 66 -4.26 -2.52 3.27
CA ASP A 66 -3.55 -2.78 4.51
C ASP A 66 -3.64 -4.29 4.83
N THR A 67 -2.52 -4.96 5.06
CA THR A 67 -2.48 -6.41 5.16
C THR A 67 -2.05 -6.92 6.53
N ASN A 68 -2.31 -8.20 6.76
CA ASN A 68 -1.68 -9.03 7.78
C ASN A 68 -1.59 -10.47 7.28
N GLY A 69 -0.77 -11.27 7.96
CA GLY A 69 -0.53 -12.65 7.59
C GLY A 69 -0.28 -13.57 8.77
N PRO A 70 0.39 -14.70 8.56
CA PRO A 70 0.66 -15.70 9.59
C PRO A 70 1.40 -15.17 10.83
N PHE A 71 2.16 -14.09 10.67
CA PHE A 71 2.90 -13.44 11.75
C PHE A 71 2.18 -12.22 12.35
N GLY A 72 0.92 -12.00 11.96
CA GLY A 72 0.19 -10.78 12.27
C GLY A 72 0.82 -9.55 11.60
N VAL A 73 0.57 -8.38 12.19
CA VAL A 73 1.18 -7.12 11.72
C VAL A 73 2.52 -6.93 12.43
N VAL A 74 3.59 -7.22 11.71
CA VAL A 74 4.96 -6.97 12.17
C VAL A 74 5.37 -5.58 11.70
N ASN A 75 5.50 -4.63 12.63
CA ASN A 75 5.64 -3.20 12.33
C ASN A 75 6.61 -2.88 11.18
N PHE A 76 7.85 -3.39 11.24
CA PHE A 76 8.88 -3.12 10.22
C PHE A 76 8.64 -3.75 8.85
N LEU A 77 7.68 -4.67 8.73
CA LEU A 77 7.24 -5.24 7.46
C LEU A 77 6.02 -4.51 6.87
N HIS A 78 5.40 -3.59 7.63
CA HIS A 78 4.11 -2.99 7.30
C HIS A 78 4.13 -1.46 7.41
N TYR A 79 5.29 -0.81 7.26
CA TYR A 79 5.37 0.66 7.30
C TYR A 79 4.53 1.33 6.19
N SER A 80 4.38 0.67 5.04
CA SER A 80 3.49 1.09 3.94
C SER A 80 2.07 0.56 4.06
N GLY A 81 1.74 -0.18 5.13
CA GLY A 81 0.48 -0.91 5.30
C GLY A 81 0.46 -2.32 4.71
N TYR A 82 1.41 -2.65 3.83
CA TYR A 82 1.39 -3.88 3.04
C TYR A 82 2.69 -4.69 3.15
N TRP A 83 2.56 -6.02 3.22
CA TRP A 83 3.67 -6.96 3.05
C TRP A 83 3.32 -8.08 2.06
N ALA A 84 4.20 -8.35 1.08
CA ALA A 84 3.90 -9.32 0.01
C ALA A 84 3.76 -10.78 0.48
N GLY A 85 4.16 -11.12 1.71
CA GLY A 85 3.95 -12.46 2.26
C GLY A 85 2.61 -12.66 2.98
N ASP A 86 1.79 -11.62 3.05
CA ASP A 86 0.48 -11.66 3.72
C ASP A 86 -0.62 -12.31 2.88
N ASP A 87 -1.59 -12.87 3.60
CA ASP A 87 -2.72 -13.63 3.03
C ASP A 87 -4.09 -13.02 3.34
N ARG A 88 -4.12 -11.84 3.99
CA ARG A 88 -5.34 -11.14 4.38
C ARG A 88 -5.23 -9.64 4.17
N ILE A 89 -6.36 -9.06 3.79
CA ILE A 89 -6.56 -7.62 3.70
C ILE A 89 -7.49 -7.21 4.84
N ARG A 90 -7.02 -6.22 5.59
CA ARG A 90 -7.67 -5.59 6.74
C ARG A 90 -8.48 -4.35 6.37
N GLY A 91 -8.49 -3.98 5.09
CA GLY A 91 -9.16 -2.80 4.56
C GLY A 91 -8.32 -2.11 3.49
N PHE A 92 -8.94 -1.15 2.80
CA PHE A 92 -8.31 -0.30 1.81
C PHE A 92 -8.33 1.14 2.32
N SER A 93 -7.20 1.61 2.86
CA SER A 93 -7.08 2.96 3.41
C SER A 93 -6.56 3.95 2.36
N HIS A 94 -6.73 5.26 2.60
CA HIS A 94 -6.53 6.29 1.57
C HIS A 94 -5.18 7.00 1.63
N PHE A 95 -4.41 6.76 2.69
CA PHE A 95 -3.15 7.44 2.94
C PHE A 95 -2.10 6.43 3.39
N HIS A 96 -0.94 6.47 2.76
CA HIS A 96 0.19 5.58 3.03
C HIS A 96 1.51 6.31 2.80
N LEU A 97 2.56 5.80 3.43
CA LEU A 97 3.94 6.17 3.10
C LEU A 97 4.50 5.19 2.06
N HIS A 98 5.50 5.65 1.32
CA HIS A 98 6.26 4.81 0.40
C HIS A 98 7.75 4.90 0.78
N GLY A 99 8.35 3.75 1.11
CA GLY A 99 9.79 3.66 1.42
C GLY A 99 10.19 4.16 2.80
N ALA A 100 9.24 4.38 3.72
CA ALA A 100 9.52 4.89 5.06
C ALA A 100 9.95 3.78 6.02
N GLY A 101 10.80 4.12 7.00
CA GLY A 101 11.21 3.25 8.11
C GLY A 101 10.40 3.44 9.40
N ALA A 102 9.22 4.04 9.30
CA ALA A 102 8.30 4.31 10.41
C ALA A 102 6.86 4.31 9.91
N THR A 103 5.91 4.00 10.79
CA THR A 103 4.48 4.00 10.49
C THR A 103 3.86 5.39 10.68
N ASP A 104 2.96 5.74 9.77
CA ASP A 104 1.94 6.77 9.92
C ASP A 104 0.77 6.41 8.99
N TYR A 105 -0.30 7.19 8.96
CA TYR A 105 -1.47 6.94 8.11
C TYR A 105 -2.16 5.57 8.36
N GLY A 106 -2.65 4.91 7.30
CA GLY A 106 -3.55 3.74 7.39
C GLY A 106 -5.00 4.10 7.69
N VAL A 107 -5.37 5.36 7.51
CA VAL A 107 -6.66 5.96 7.93
C VAL A 107 -7.64 6.14 6.78
N LEU A 108 -8.92 6.36 7.15
CA LEU A 108 -10.06 6.40 6.24
C LEU A 108 -10.13 5.07 5.47
N SER A 109 -10.38 3.98 6.19
CA SER A 109 -10.37 2.64 5.63
C SER A 109 -11.74 2.23 5.11
N MET A 110 -11.76 1.58 3.94
CA MET A 110 -12.96 1.00 3.34
C MET A 110 -12.77 -0.50 3.17
N MET A 111 -13.73 -1.31 3.59
CA MET A 111 -13.71 -2.75 3.38
C MET A 111 -15.07 -3.27 2.87
N PRO A 112 -15.14 -3.81 1.64
CA PRO A 112 -16.38 -4.38 1.14
C PRO A 112 -16.70 -5.72 1.83
N ALA A 113 -17.98 -5.98 2.07
CA ALA A 113 -18.47 -7.18 2.71
C ALA A 113 -19.61 -7.83 1.92
N VAL A 114 -19.72 -9.16 2.02
CA VAL A 114 -20.73 -9.96 1.32
C VAL A 114 -22.15 -9.70 1.84
N ALA A 115 -22.27 -9.23 3.08
CA ALA A 115 -23.51 -8.85 3.73
C ALA A 115 -23.20 -7.89 4.88
N PHE A 116 -24.20 -7.11 5.29
CA PHE A 116 -24.14 -6.32 6.51
C PHE A 116 -24.32 -7.23 7.73
N ASP A 117 -23.47 -7.07 8.74
CA ASP A 117 -23.58 -7.77 10.01
C ASP A 117 -23.15 -6.81 11.14
N PRO A 118 -24.08 -6.37 12.01
CA PRO A 118 -23.79 -5.40 13.06
C PRO A 118 -22.90 -5.97 14.19
N ALA A 119 -22.70 -7.29 14.24
CA ALA A 119 -21.78 -7.90 15.21
C ALA A 119 -20.31 -7.78 14.78
N LYS A 120 -20.05 -7.48 13.50
CA LYS A 120 -18.70 -7.36 12.95
C LYS A 120 -18.16 -5.93 13.13
N THR A 121 -17.59 -5.67 14.30
CA THR A 121 -17.18 -4.32 14.70
C THR A 121 -15.67 -4.15 14.77
N THR A 122 -14.90 -5.22 14.65
CA THR A 122 -13.44 -5.17 14.66
C THR A 122 -12.84 -5.56 13.31
N VAL A 123 -11.60 -5.13 13.07
CA VAL A 123 -10.84 -5.51 11.86
C VAL A 123 -10.82 -7.03 11.64
N ALA A 124 -10.67 -7.81 12.71
CA ALA A 124 -10.65 -9.28 12.62
C ALA A 124 -12.00 -9.88 12.16
N ASP A 125 -13.11 -9.16 12.34
CA ASP A 125 -14.44 -9.63 11.96
C ASP A 125 -14.72 -9.45 10.46
N TYR A 126 -14.11 -8.44 9.85
CA TYR A 126 -14.35 -8.04 8.47
C TYR A 126 -13.13 -8.21 7.53
N GLU A 127 -11.94 -8.53 8.04
CA GLU A 127 -10.78 -8.87 7.20
C GLU A 127 -11.10 -10.03 6.26
N ALA A 128 -10.54 -10.00 5.06
CA ALA A 128 -10.78 -11.03 4.06
C ALA A 128 -9.46 -11.60 3.56
N ARG A 129 -9.46 -12.93 3.35
CA ARG A 129 -8.34 -13.62 2.71
C ARG A 129 -8.24 -13.27 1.23
N PHE A 130 -7.05 -13.37 0.69
CA PHE A 130 -6.77 -13.28 -0.75
C PHE A 130 -5.53 -14.12 -1.10
N THR A 131 -5.24 -14.24 -2.39
CA THR A 131 -4.00 -14.88 -2.86
C THR A 131 -3.30 -13.94 -3.84
N LYS A 132 -1.97 -14.04 -3.94
CA LYS A 132 -1.18 -13.24 -4.88
C LYS A 132 -1.51 -13.51 -6.34
N ALA A 133 -2.02 -14.70 -6.65
CA ALA A 133 -2.51 -15.03 -7.99
C ALA A 133 -3.75 -14.19 -8.40
N ASN A 134 -4.49 -13.67 -7.42
CA ASN A 134 -5.69 -12.86 -7.62
C ASN A 134 -5.43 -11.36 -7.36
N GLU A 135 -4.17 -10.96 -7.17
CA GLU A 135 -3.75 -9.59 -6.91
C GLU A 135 -2.97 -9.05 -8.11
N HIS A 136 -3.32 -7.83 -8.55
CA HIS A 136 -2.67 -7.18 -9.68
C HIS A 136 -2.42 -5.71 -9.35
N ALA A 137 -1.18 -5.25 -9.51
CA ALA A 137 -0.84 -3.84 -9.32
C ALA A 137 -0.22 -3.29 -10.60
N ALA A 138 -0.62 -2.08 -10.97
CA ALA A 138 -0.06 -1.32 -12.08
C ALA A 138 0.00 0.17 -11.71
N ALA A 139 0.72 0.97 -12.48
CA ALA A 139 0.76 2.41 -12.26
C ALA A 139 -0.66 3.02 -12.17
N GLY A 140 -0.99 3.61 -11.02
CA GLY A 140 -2.29 4.25 -10.78
C GLY A 140 -3.48 3.30 -10.56
N ARG A 141 -3.27 1.98 -10.46
CA ARG A 141 -4.37 0.99 -10.34
C ARG A 141 -4.00 -0.20 -9.45
N TYR A 142 -4.91 -0.58 -8.55
CA TYR A 142 -4.77 -1.78 -7.73
C TYR A 142 -6.00 -2.70 -7.84
N GLU A 143 -5.69 -3.96 -8.12
CA GLU A 143 -6.47 -5.16 -8.38
C GLU A 143 -6.54 -6.20 -7.27
N VAL A 144 -7.69 -6.58 -6.72
CA VAL A 144 -7.75 -7.86 -5.99
C VAL A 144 -9.11 -8.54 -6.05
N THR A 145 -9.10 -9.87 -6.16
CA THR A 145 -10.29 -10.70 -5.85
C THR A 145 -10.11 -11.38 -4.50
N LEU A 146 -10.93 -11.00 -3.53
CA LEU A 146 -10.95 -11.57 -2.19
C LEU A 146 -11.50 -13.01 -2.23
N SER A 147 -11.07 -13.85 -1.29
CA SER A 147 -11.49 -15.27 -1.21
C SER A 147 -12.99 -15.45 -0.94
N ASN A 148 -13.69 -14.41 -0.50
CA ASN A 148 -15.15 -14.39 -0.36
C ASN A 148 -15.89 -14.06 -1.67
N GLY A 149 -15.16 -13.92 -2.79
CA GLY A 149 -15.71 -13.67 -4.13
C GLY A 149 -15.85 -12.20 -4.51
N ILE A 150 -15.52 -11.26 -3.61
CA ILE A 150 -15.60 -9.83 -3.90
C ILE A 150 -14.41 -9.39 -4.75
N GLY A 151 -14.70 -8.79 -5.91
CA GLY A 151 -13.70 -8.10 -6.72
C GLY A 151 -13.55 -6.64 -6.28
N VAL A 152 -12.32 -6.17 -6.17
CA VAL A 152 -11.96 -4.80 -5.77
C VAL A 152 -11.03 -4.20 -6.81
N VAL A 153 -11.38 -3.01 -7.30
CA VAL A 153 -10.53 -2.19 -8.17
C VAL A 153 -10.41 -0.79 -7.59
N LEU A 154 -9.17 -0.32 -7.46
CA LEU A 154 -8.84 1.00 -6.92
C LEU A 154 -8.12 1.82 -7.98
N ALA A 155 -8.47 3.10 -8.07
CA ALA A 155 -7.73 4.11 -8.82
C ALA A 155 -7.65 5.40 -7.99
N ALA A 156 -6.66 6.24 -8.28
CA ALA A 156 -6.45 7.50 -7.58
C ALA A 156 -6.32 8.69 -8.53
N THR A 157 -6.69 9.85 -8.03
CA THR A 157 -6.34 11.18 -8.56
C THR A 157 -5.44 11.87 -7.54
N GLU A 158 -5.13 13.15 -7.74
CA GLU A 158 -4.32 13.91 -6.77
C GLU A 158 -4.92 13.93 -5.36
N ARG A 159 -6.26 13.95 -5.22
CA ARG A 159 -6.95 14.15 -3.92
C ARG A 159 -8.18 13.26 -3.69
N ALA A 160 -8.47 12.34 -4.60
CA ALA A 160 -9.61 11.43 -4.49
C ALA A 160 -9.22 10.01 -4.94
N ALA A 161 -9.91 9.01 -4.40
CA ALA A 161 -9.87 7.63 -4.85
C ALA A 161 -11.20 7.24 -5.48
N VAL A 162 -11.17 6.32 -6.44
CA VAL A 162 -12.34 5.61 -6.97
C VAL A 162 -12.21 4.14 -6.61
N HIS A 163 -13.23 3.61 -5.95
CA HIS A 163 -13.35 2.20 -5.61
C HIS A 163 -14.45 1.58 -6.46
N ARG A 164 -14.20 0.41 -7.03
CA ARG A 164 -15.21 -0.42 -7.68
C ARG A 164 -15.24 -1.77 -6.99
N TYR A 165 -16.40 -2.11 -6.45
CA TYR A 165 -16.63 -3.40 -5.81
C TYR A 165 -17.61 -4.23 -6.63
N THR A 166 -17.29 -5.50 -6.85
CA THR A 166 -18.17 -6.47 -7.51
C THR A 166 -18.53 -7.57 -6.52
N GLY A 167 -19.82 -7.88 -6.35
CA GLY A 167 -20.28 -8.92 -5.43
C GLY A 167 -20.40 -8.49 -3.95
N ALA A 168 -20.10 -7.23 -3.63
CA ALA A 168 -20.29 -6.67 -2.28
C ALA A 168 -21.75 -6.22 -2.06
N GLN A 169 -22.31 -6.50 -0.88
CA GLN A 169 -23.64 -6.03 -0.48
C GLN A 169 -23.60 -5.01 0.66
N ALA A 170 -22.44 -4.86 1.30
CA ALA A 170 -22.20 -3.87 2.34
C ALA A 170 -20.78 -3.30 2.21
N LEU A 171 -20.57 -2.13 2.80
CA LEU A 171 -19.28 -1.48 2.91
C LEU A 171 -19.05 -1.07 4.36
N VAL A 172 -17.95 -1.55 4.95
CA VAL A 172 -17.46 -1.06 6.24
C VAL A 172 -16.60 0.16 5.96
N ILE A 173 -16.94 1.29 6.58
CA ILE A 173 -16.10 2.49 6.63
C ILE A 173 -15.56 2.59 8.05
N ASP A 174 -14.27 2.32 8.20
CA ASP A 174 -13.59 2.34 9.48
C ASP A 174 -12.74 3.61 9.57
N LEU A 175 -13.16 4.51 10.47
CA LEU A 175 -12.46 5.76 10.75
C LEU A 175 -11.45 5.64 11.89
N ASP A 176 -11.45 4.54 12.65
CA ASP A 176 -10.55 4.30 13.78
C ASP A 176 -9.32 3.46 13.38
N LYS A 177 -9.41 2.73 12.26
CA LYS A 177 -8.29 1.97 11.72
C LYS A 177 -7.10 2.86 11.39
N THR A 178 -5.92 2.44 11.87
CA THR A 178 -4.61 3.05 11.63
C THR A 178 -3.55 1.98 11.31
N LEU A 179 -2.37 2.40 10.85
CA LEU A 179 -1.16 1.57 10.93
C LEU A 179 -0.63 1.51 12.37
N SER A 180 0.22 0.52 12.66
CA SER A 180 0.76 0.28 14.01
C SER A 180 1.30 1.55 14.67
N GLY A 181 0.85 1.84 15.88
CA GLY A 181 1.27 3.01 16.65
C GLY A 181 0.53 4.30 16.30
N GLY A 182 -0.47 4.25 15.41
CA GLY A 182 -1.39 5.36 15.18
C GLY A 182 -2.65 5.27 16.04
N GLU A 183 -3.26 6.43 16.29
CA GLU A 183 -4.50 6.60 17.03
C GLU A 183 -5.40 7.62 16.32
N VAL A 184 -6.71 7.39 16.37
CA VAL A 184 -7.72 8.39 16.01
C VAL A 184 -8.46 8.82 17.28
N ASP A 185 -8.22 10.05 17.73
CA ASP A 185 -8.76 10.55 19.01
C ASP A 185 -10.10 11.32 18.84
N ALA A 186 -10.47 11.63 17.60
CA ALA A 186 -11.75 12.23 17.26
C ALA A 186 -12.18 11.85 15.84
N ALA A 187 -13.44 11.46 15.66
CA ALA A 187 -14.01 11.21 14.35
C ALA A 187 -15.50 11.56 14.31
N THR A 188 -15.98 12.00 13.14
CA THR A 188 -17.39 12.16 12.84
C THR A 188 -17.70 11.61 11.46
N ILE A 189 -18.88 11.01 11.32
CA ILE A 189 -19.39 10.53 10.05
C ILE A 189 -20.88 10.86 9.96
N THR A 190 -21.32 11.30 8.79
CA THR A 190 -22.72 11.59 8.49
C THR A 190 -23.06 10.97 7.15
N LEU A 191 -24.14 10.18 7.13
CA LEU A 191 -24.70 9.61 5.92
C LEU A 191 -25.96 10.38 5.55
N ASP A 192 -25.96 11.02 4.39
CA ASP A 192 -27.17 11.49 3.72
C ASP A 192 -27.61 10.45 2.69
N ALA A 193 -28.59 9.63 3.07
CA ALA A 193 -29.13 8.58 2.22
C ALA A 193 -29.84 9.13 0.97
N SER A 194 -30.31 10.39 1.00
CA SER A 194 -31.03 10.99 -0.12
C SER A 194 -30.10 11.36 -1.28
N THR A 195 -28.88 11.80 -0.94
CA THR A 195 -27.82 12.16 -1.90
C THR A 195 -26.78 11.05 -2.09
N ARG A 196 -26.86 10.00 -1.24
CA ARG A 196 -25.87 8.91 -1.14
C ARG A 196 -24.47 9.45 -0.86
N GLU A 197 -24.41 10.51 -0.09
CA GLU A 197 -23.20 11.19 0.28
C GLU A 197 -22.85 10.86 1.74
N ILE A 198 -21.59 10.58 1.96
CA ILE A 198 -21.01 10.31 3.27
C ILE A 198 -19.97 11.39 3.49
N THR A 199 -20.16 12.21 4.51
CA THR A 199 -19.20 13.25 4.89
C THR A 199 -18.66 12.96 6.28
N GLY A 200 -17.46 13.45 6.55
CA GLY A 200 -16.89 13.26 7.87
C GLY A 200 -15.51 13.87 8.02
N GLN A 201 -14.98 13.66 9.21
CA GLN A 201 -13.60 13.96 9.55
C GLN A 201 -13.06 12.93 10.53
N LEU A 202 -11.74 12.81 10.57
CA LEU A 202 -11.01 12.11 11.64
C LEU A 202 -9.75 12.90 11.96
N HIS A 203 -9.37 12.94 13.24
CA HIS A 203 -8.09 13.47 13.70
C HIS A 203 -7.17 12.31 14.04
N HIS A 204 -6.06 12.21 13.32
CA HIS A 204 -5.11 11.10 13.43
C HIS A 204 -3.79 11.55 14.02
N ARG A 205 -3.24 10.72 14.88
CA ARG A 205 -1.91 10.86 15.48
C ARG A 205 -1.12 9.59 15.23
N GLY A 206 -0.18 9.64 14.30
CA GLY A 206 0.68 8.51 13.94
C GLY A 206 2.08 8.59 14.52
N GLY A 207 2.93 7.62 14.13
CA GLY A 207 4.31 7.53 14.60
C GLY A 207 5.18 8.73 14.20
N MET A 208 4.87 9.42 13.09
CA MET A 208 5.60 10.62 12.66
C MET A 208 4.84 11.92 12.96
N SER A 209 3.53 11.92 12.81
CA SER A 209 2.66 13.09 13.00
C SER A 209 2.31 13.36 14.47
N GLY A 210 2.30 12.34 15.34
CA GLY A 210 1.84 12.46 16.73
C GLY A 210 2.66 13.43 17.58
N GLY A 211 3.96 13.58 17.30
CA GLY A 211 4.83 14.55 17.96
C GLY A 211 4.51 16.01 17.64
N PHE A 212 3.75 16.26 16.58
CA PHE A 212 3.29 17.59 16.15
C PHE A 212 1.81 17.82 16.43
N GLY A 213 1.18 16.92 17.20
CA GLY A 213 -0.24 16.98 17.53
C GLY A 213 -1.15 16.23 16.56
N GLY A 214 -0.63 15.61 15.49
CA GLY A 214 -1.43 14.91 14.50
C GLY A 214 -1.91 15.78 13.34
N TYR A 215 -2.90 15.30 12.59
CA TYR A 215 -3.57 16.03 11.51
C TYR A 215 -5.03 15.60 11.37
N THR A 216 -5.87 16.51 10.87
CA THR A 216 -7.26 16.21 10.56
C THR A 216 -7.43 15.87 9.08
N VAL A 217 -8.08 14.76 8.79
CA VAL A 217 -8.58 14.42 7.46
C VAL A 217 -10.05 14.78 7.39
N TYR A 218 -10.42 15.58 6.39
CA TYR A 218 -11.80 15.83 6.00
C TYR A 218 -12.11 15.02 4.73
N PHE A 219 -13.27 14.40 4.66
CA PHE A 219 -13.63 13.60 3.50
C PHE A 219 -15.10 13.76 3.10
N VAL A 220 -15.33 13.51 1.81
CA VAL A 220 -16.62 13.24 1.22
C VAL A 220 -16.49 12.01 0.34
N ALA A 221 -17.43 11.07 0.48
CA ALA A 221 -17.56 9.90 -0.37
C ALA A 221 -18.97 9.85 -0.94
N ARG A 222 -19.11 9.37 -2.17
CA ARG A 222 -20.40 9.21 -2.84
C ARG A 222 -20.51 7.82 -3.43
N ALA A 223 -21.60 7.13 -3.12
CA ALA A 223 -21.88 5.82 -3.69
C ALA A 223 -22.67 5.93 -5.01
N SER A 224 -22.22 5.21 -6.04
CA SER A 224 -22.95 5.01 -7.30
C SER A 224 -23.73 3.69 -7.27
N THR A 225 -24.81 3.62 -8.06
CA THR A 225 -25.55 2.36 -8.34
C THR A 225 -24.77 1.41 -9.23
#